data_AF-A0A7W0ZE33-F1
#
_entry.id   AF-A0A7W0ZE33-F1
#
_cell.length_a   1.000
_cell.length_b   1.000
_cell.length_c   1.000
_cell.angle_alpha   90.00
_cell.angle_beta   90.00
_cell.angle_gamma   90.00
#
_symmetry.space_group_name_H-M   'P 1'
#
loop_
_entity.id
_entity.type
_entity.pdbx_description
1 polymer ?
#
loop_
_entity_poly.entity_id
_entity_poly.type
_entity_poly.pdbx_seq_one_letter_code
_entity_poly.pdbx_strand_id
1 'polypeptide(L)' 'MTRAPLRVEADHARRYPGADKLATECVINLIRTESLVAAEVERIFRRHGLT' A
#
# COMPACT_ATOMS: atom_id res chain seq x y z
N MET A 1 -12.74 -15.35 -8.25
CA MET A 1 -11.61 -15.71 -7.36
C MET A 1 -12.02 -15.41 -5.92
N THR A 2 -12.28 -16.43 -5.13
CA THR A 2 -12.64 -16.28 -3.70
C THR A 2 -11.35 -15.97 -2.93
N ARG A 3 -11.20 -14.72 -2.49
CA ARG A 3 -10.08 -14.30 -1.65
C ARG A 3 -10.21 -15.03 -0.31
N ALA A 4 -9.40 -16.06 -0.06
CA ALA A 4 -9.37 -16.71 1.24
C ALA A 4 -9.06 -15.64 2.32
N PRO A 5 -9.76 -15.64 3.46
CA PRO A 5 -9.50 -14.67 4.51
C PRO A 5 -8.05 -14.85 4.99
N LEU A 6 -7.34 -13.73 5.15
CA LEU A 6 -6.03 -13.71 5.79
C LEU A 6 -6.18 -14.29 7.19
N ARG A 7 -5.58 -15.45 7.44
CA ARG A 7 -5.56 -16.08 8.76
C ARG A 7 -4.48 -15.41 9.59
N VAL A 8 -4.90 -14.65 10.59
CA VAL A 8 -4.00 -14.09 11.61
C VAL A 8 -3.80 -15.15 12.68
N GLU A 9 -2.55 -15.39 13.10
CA GLU A 9 -2.25 -16.29 14.22
C GLU A 9 -2.96 -15.79 15.49
N ALA A 10 -3.54 -16.71 16.28
CA ALA A 10 -4.31 -16.35 17.48
C ALA A 10 -3.51 -15.53 18.52
N ASP A 11 -2.18 -15.59 18.46
CA ASP A 11 -1.26 -14.95 19.38
C ASP A 11 -0.43 -13.81 18.75
N HIS A 12 -0.81 -13.38 17.54
CA HIS A 12 -0.04 -12.42 16.75
C HIS A 12 0.23 -11.11 17.50
N ALA A 13 -0.78 -10.57 18.20
CA ALA A 13 -0.66 -9.31 18.95
C ALA A 13 0.33 -9.40 20.12
N ARG A 14 0.44 -10.56 20.79
CA ARG A 14 1.41 -10.76 21.87
C ARG A 14 2.82 -10.93 21.32
N ARG A 15 2.96 -11.65 20.21
CA ARG A 15 4.26 -11.95 19.59
C ARG A 15 4.85 -10.75 18.85
N TYR A 16 4.00 -9.89 18.29
CA TYR A 16 4.38 -8.73 17.50
C TYR A 16 3.56 -7.50 17.93
N PRO A 17 3.79 -6.96 19.14
CA PRO A 17 3.08 -5.80 19.62
C PRO A 17 3.31 -4.60 18.67
N GLY A 18 2.23 -4.03 18.15
CA GLY A 18 2.28 -2.90 17.21
C GLY A 18 2.43 -3.27 15.73
N ALA A 19 2.48 -4.55 15.37
CA ALA A 19 2.56 -4.98 13.97
C ALA A 19 1.38 -4.47 13.13
N ASP A 20 0.16 -4.45 13.67
CA ASP A 20 -1.02 -3.93 12.95
C ASP A 20 -0.88 -2.43 12.64
N LYS A 21 -0.30 -1.65 13.56
CA LYS A 21 -0.01 -0.23 13.34
C LYS A 21 1.04 -0.06 12.25
N LEU A 22 2.14 -0.80 12.32
CA LEU A 22 3.20 -0.76 11.30
C LEU A 22 2.70 -1.20 9.93
N ALA A 23 1.88 -2.25 9.87
CA ALA A 23 1.25 -2.71 8.62
C ALA A 23 0.33 -1.63 8.04
N THR A 24 -0.47 -0.98 8.89
CA THR A 24 -1.33 0.14 8.48
C THR A 24 -0.49 1.30 7.94
N GLU A 25 0.59 1.69 8.62
CA GLU A 25 1.51 2.74 8.17
C GLU A 25 2.18 2.38 6.84
N CYS A 26 2.62 1.14 6.66
CA CYS A 26 3.18 0.66 5.39
C CYS A 26 2.16 0.74 4.25
N VAL A 27 0.90 0.34 4.48
CA VAL A 27 -0.16 0.42 3.46
C VAL A 27 -0.46 1.88 3.11
N ILE A 28 -0.55 2.77 4.09
CA ILE A 28 -0.76 4.20 3.86
C ILE A 28 0.38 4.80 3.03
N ASN A 29 1.63 4.46 3.38
CA ASN A 29 2.80 4.94 2.65
C ASN A 29 2.81 4.40 1.22
N LEU A 30 2.47 3.13 1.01
CA LEU A 30 2.37 2.55 -0.32
C LEU A 30 1.35 3.28 -1.20
N ILE A 31 0.14 3.52 -0.68
CA ILE A 31 -0.93 4.25 -1.41
C ILE A 31 -0.47 5.66 -1.79
N ARG A 32 0.20 6.36 -0.86
CA ARG A 32 0.73 7.71 -1.10
C ARG A 32 1.81 7.69 -2.18
N THR A 33 2.74 6.75 -2.11
CA THR A 33 3.80 6.60 -3.10
C THR A 33 3.24 6.26 -4.48
N GLU A 34 2.26 5.36 -4.56
CA GLU A 34 1.57 5.04 -5.81
C GLU A 34 0.94 6.30 -6.44
N SER A 35 0.25 7.10 -5.64
CA SER A 35 -0.38 8.35 -6.09
C SER A 35 0.65 9.35 -6.63
N LEU A 36 1.80 9.49 -5.95
CA LEU A 36 2.89 10.37 -6.38
C LEU A 36 3.52 9.90 -7.70
N VAL A 37 3.79 8.60 -7.81
CA VAL A 37 4.36 8.01 -9.04
C VAL A 37 3.40 8.17 -10.20
N ALA A 38 2.10 7.90 -10.00
CA ALA A 38 1.08 8.08 -11.03
C ALA A 38 1.01 9.53 -11.53
N ALA A 39 0.99 10.50 -10.62
CA ALA A 39 0.98 11.92 -10.97
C ALA A 39 2.24 12.35 -11.76
N GLU A 40 3.40 11.83 -11.37
CA GLU A 40 4.66 12.13 -12.06
C GLU A 40 4.72 11.53 -13.46
N VAL A 41 4.27 10.29 -13.63
CA VAL A 41 4.17 9.63 -14.94
C VAL A 41 3.20 10.39 -15.84
N GLU A 42 2.03 10.76 -15.33
CA GLU A 42 1.04 11.53 -16.06
C GLU A 42 1.58 12.91 -16.50
N ARG A 43 2.33 13.59 -15.62
CA ARG A 43 3.01 14.85 -15.93
C ARG A 43 4.02 14.69 -17.07
N ILE A 44 4.78 13.60 -17.08
CA ILE A 44 5.75 13.30 -18.15
C ILE A 44 5.01 13.02 -19.46
N PHE A 45 3.94 12.21 -19.42
CA PHE A 45 3.18 11.89 -20.63
C PHE A 45 2.54 13.12 -21.26
N ARG A 46 1.93 14.01 -20.46
CA ARG A 46 1.43 15.30 -20.93
C ARG A 46 2.50 16.16 -21.58
N ARG A 47 3.70 16.22 -20.99
CA ARG A 47 4.84 16.98 -21.56
C ARG A 47 5.22 16.49 -22.96
N HIS A 48 5.05 15.20 -23.22
CA HIS A 48 5.37 14.58 -24.51
C HIS A 48 4.15 14.41 -25.43
N GLY A 49 2.97 14.90 -25.03
CA GLY A 49 1.74 14.80 -25.83
C GLY A 49 1.21 13.36 -25.98
N LEU A 50 1.50 12.48 -25.01
CA LEU A 50 1.15 11.05 -25.06
C LEU A 50 -0.18 10.71 -24.37
N THR A 51 -0.86 11.70 -23.79
CA THR A 51 -2.13 11.61 -23.06
C THR A 51 -2.95 12.86 -23.28
#